data_AF-A0A7C4A3E5-F1
#
_entry.id   AF-A0A7C4A3E5-F1
#
_cell.length_a   1.000
_cell.length_b   1.000
_cell.length_c   1.000
_cell.angle_alpha   90.00
_cell.angle_beta   90.00
_cell.angle_gamma   90.00
#
_symmetry.space_group_name_H-M   'P 1'
#
loop_
_entity.id
_entity.type
_entity.pdbx_description
1 polymer ?
#
loop_
_entity_poly.entity_id
_entity_poly.type
_entity_poly.pdbx_seq_one_letter_code
_entity_poly.pdbx_strand_id
1 'polypeptide(L)'
;MPSPWGRERVSLSHGLHFTGGEPFLNFNLLLSAAQMAEELGIPSTFVETNCSWCVNDEVTRERLEQLRRAGLKGIMISVNPFYVEYIPFERTERCIRISLEVFGSNVMIYQMEFYRQFKRLGLQGKVPFERYLALAATVGGNIAVEMFLMGRAARALKPYYHSYPASAFFGEPCQPPFLRDWHNHFDNYGNFMPGFCGGISLGSWRELDRLLREGIDLNEHPVLRHLITEDIRALLDFARDYGYQESPQGYISKCDLCLDLRLHLVKHGNFPELSPLAFYEQMALDANS
;
A
#
# COMPACT_ATOMS: atom_id res chain seq x y z
N MET A 1 -13.18 19.31 8.69
CA MET A 1 -13.45 19.90 7.35
C MET A 1 -14.03 18.83 6.44
N PRO A 2 -15.03 19.11 5.58
CA PRO A 2 -15.54 18.13 4.63
C PRO A 2 -14.46 17.74 3.59
N SER A 3 -14.72 16.69 2.80
CA SER A 3 -13.93 16.41 1.60
C SER A 3 -13.91 17.65 0.68
N PRO A 4 -12.82 17.89 -0.09
CA PRO A 4 -12.78 18.96 -1.09
C PRO A 4 -13.95 18.93 -2.08
N TRP A 5 -14.54 17.75 -2.29
CA TRP A 5 -15.65 17.53 -3.21
C TRP A 5 -17.04 17.58 -2.54
N GLY A 6 -17.12 17.80 -1.22
CA GLY A 6 -18.36 17.88 -0.45
C GLY A 6 -18.50 16.80 0.63
N ARG A 7 -19.43 17.00 1.57
CA ARG A 7 -19.58 16.15 2.77
C ARG A 7 -19.76 14.66 2.45
N GLU A 8 -20.53 14.35 1.40
CA GLU A 8 -20.85 12.98 1.00
C GLU A 8 -19.91 12.43 -0.09
N ARG A 9 -18.74 13.05 -0.30
CA ARG A 9 -17.79 12.64 -1.35
C ARG A 9 -16.50 12.10 -0.76
N VAL A 10 -15.92 11.14 -1.47
CA VAL A 10 -14.59 10.60 -1.18
C VAL A 10 -13.49 11.32 -1.97
N SER A 11 -12.29 11.32 -1.41
CA SER A 11 -11.04 11.83 -1.98
C SER A 11 -9.91 10.95 -1.49
N LEU A 12 -9.04 10.49 -2.39
CA LEU A 12 -7.94 9.57 -2.06
C LEU A 12 -6.92 10.17 -1.07
N SER A 13 -6.74 11.49 -1.11
CA SER A 13 -5.76 12.21 -0.29
C SER A 13 -6.37 12.98 0.87
N HIS A 14 -7.65 12.74 1.20
CA HIS A 14 -8.34 13.44 2.30
C HIS A 14 -9.25 12.50 3.07
N GLY A 15 -9.23 12.57 4.39
CA GLY A 15 -10.04 11.73 5.27
C GLY A 15 -9.32 10.47 5.73
N LEU A 16 -10.08 9.39 5.89
CA LEU A 16 -9.60 8.10 6.41
C LEU A 16 -10.07 6.97 5.50
N HIS A 17 -9.18 6.06 5.16
CA HIS A 17 -9.57 4.85 4.45
C HIS A 17 -9.09 3.59 5.17
N PHE A 18 -9.91 2.55 5.10
CA PHE A 18 -9.64 1.25 5.70
C PHE A 18 -8.98 0.35 4.65
N THR A 19 -7.69 0.06 4.83
CA THR A 19 -6.85 -0.72 3.90
C THR A 19 -5.92 -1.68 4.66
N GLY A 20 -4.90 -2.22 3.99
CA GLY A 20 -3.86 -3.09 4.52
C GLY A 20 -3.93 -4.47 3.89
N GLY A 21 -4.30 -5.47 4.68
CA GLY A 21 -4.71 -6.78 4.17
C GLY A 21 -6.07 -6.69 3.47
N GLU A 22 -6.97 -7.63 3.78
CA GLU A 22 -8.36 -7.57 3.29
C GLU A 22 -9.29 -7.18 4.45
N PRO A 23 -9.80 -5.93 4.51
CA PRO A 23 -10.65 -5.45 5.59
C PRO A 23 -11.90 -6.31 5.84
N PHE A 24 -12.43 -6.95 4.80
CA PHE A 24 -13.61 -7.82 4.92
C PHE A 24 -13.32 -9.18 5.57
N LEU A 25 -12.06 -9.52 5.88
CA LEU A 25 -11.72 -10.70 6.69
C LEU A 25 -12.28 -10.58 8.11
N ASN A 26 -12.32 -9.37 8.66
CA ASN A 26 -12.96 -9.08 9.94
C ASN A 26 -14.04 -8.01 9.77
N PHE A 27 -15.15 -8.43 9.15
CA PHE A 27 -16.24 -7.53 8.79
C PHE A 27 -16.86 -6.79 10.01
N ASN A 28 -16.95 -7.45 11.17
CA ASN A 28 -17.47 -6.81 12.38
C ASN A 28 -16.56 -5.66 12.84
N LEU A 29 -15.24 -5.87 12.82
CA LEU A 29 -14.28 -4.82 13.16
C LEU A 29 -14.35 -3.65 12.15
N LEU A 30 -14.46 -3.95 10.85
CA LEU A 30 -14.63 -2.94 9.82
C LEU A 30 -15.91 -2.11 10.04
N LEU A 31 -17.02 -2.76 10.40
CA LEU A 31 -18.28 -2.09 10.68
C LEU A 31 -18.16 -1.16 11.89
N SER A 32 -17.57 -1.63 12.99
CA SER A 32 -17.31 -0.80 14.18
C SER A 32 -16.40 0.39 13.86
N ALA A 33 -15.35 0.17 13.08
CA ALA A 33 -14.42 1.24 12.69
C ALA A 33 -15.11 2.31 11.82
N ALA A 34 -16.00 1.91 10.91
CA ALA A 34 -16.79 2.84 10.11
C ALA A 34 -17.75 3.68 10.98
N GLN A 35 -18.43 3.05 11.95
CA GLN A 35 -19.30 3.75 12.91
C GLN A 35 -18.52 4.77 13.73
N MET A 36 -17.38 4.38 14.30
CA MET A 36 -16.51 5.28 15.06
C MET A 36 -16.05 6.48 14.23
N ALA A 37 -15.68 6.26 12.96
CA ALA A 37 -15.26 7.34 12.07
C ALA A 37 -16.39 8.34 11.79
N GLU A 38 -17.63 7.87 11.62
CA GLU A 38 -18.81 8.73 11.45
C GLU A 38 -19.13 9.50 12.75
N GLU A 39 -19.10 8.83 13.92
CA GLU A 39 -19.31 9.47 15.23
C GLU A 39 -18.29 10.58 15.51
N LEU A 40 -17.04 10.38 15.12
CA LEU A 40 -15.96 11.37 15.21
C LEU A 40 -16.04 12.45 14.12
N GLY A 41 -16.97 12.34 13.17
CA GLY A 41 -17.14 13.30 12.07
C GLY A 41 -15.97 13.30 11.09
N ILE A 42 -15.25 12.19 10.95
CA ILE A 42 -14.13 12.06 10.00
C ILE A 42 -14.69 12.06 8.57
N PRO A 43 -14.25 12.98 7.69
CA PRO A 43 -14.79 13.09 6.34
C PRO A 43 -14.24 11.99 5.42
N SER A 44 -14.86 11.84 4.24
CA SER A 44 -14.24 11.15 3.09
C SER A 44 -13.83 9.69 3.39
N THR A 45 -14.66 8.96 4.13
CA THR A 45 -14.36 7.58 4.54
C THR A 45 -14.62 6.58 3.42
N PHE A 46 -13.67 5.67 3.18
CA PHE A 46 -13.86 4.56 2.25
C PHE A 46 -13.08 3.30 2.67
N VAL A 47 -13.44 2.16 2.08
CA VAL A 47 -12.73 0.89 2.30
C VAL A 47 -12.10 0.41 1.01
N GLU A 48 -10.91 -0.19 1.10
CA GLU A 48 -10.25 -0.88 -0.01
C GLU A 48 -10.51 -2.39 0.06
N THR A 49 -10.72 -3.05 -1.07
CA THR A 49 -11.07 -4.49 -1.10
C THR A 49 -10.55 -5.19 -2.35
N ASN A 50 -10.15 -6.45 -2.19
CA ASN A 50 -9.84 -7.38 -3.27
C ASN A 50 -11.07 -8.19 -3.76
N CYS A 51 -12.23 -7.98 -3.13
CA CYS A 51 -13.52 -8.58 -3.48
C CYS A 51 -13.62 -10.10 -3.24
N SER A 52 -12.67 -10.70 -2.52
CA SER A 52 -12.68 -12.13 -2.18
C SER A 52 -13.98 -12.57 -1.50
N TRP A 53 -14.63 -11.68 -0.74
CA TRP A 53 -15.84 -11.97 0.01
C TRP A 53 -17.15 -11.85 -0.79
N CYS A 54 -17.12 -11.35 -2.04
CA CYS A 54 -18.30 -11.12 -2.87
C CYS A 54 -18.81 -12.42 -3.53
N VAL A 55 -19.18 -13.40 -2.71
CA VAL A 55 -19.51 -14.78 -3.14
C VAL A 55 -20.83 -14.89 -3.90
N ASN A 56 -21.81 -14.06 -3.57
CA ASN A 56 -23.10 -13.93 -4.24
C ASN A 56 -23.65 -12.50 -4.03
N ASP A 57 -24.75 -12.19 -4.71
CA ASP A 57 -25.30 -10.84 -4.73
C ASP A 57 -25.87 -10.42 -3.38
N GLU A 58 -26.48 -11.36 -2.66
CA GLU A 58 -27.12 -11.14 -1.36
C GLU A 58 -26.08 -10.73 -0.31
N VAL A 59 -25.03 -11.53 -0.12
CA VAL A 59 -23.93 -11.26 0.81
C VAL A 59 -23.21 -9.97 0.44
N THR A 60 -23.02 -9.74 -0.87
CA THR A 60 -22.35 -8.53 -1.36
C THR A 60 -23.15 -7.29 -1.00
N ARG A 61 -24.44 -7.27 -1.34
CA ARG A 61 -25.34 -6.15 -1.08
C ARG A 61 -25.50 -5.90 0.41
N GLU A 62 -25.76 -6.94 1.19
CA GLU A 62 -26.01 -6.82 2.63
C GLU A 62 -24.84 -6.11 3.33
N ARG A 63 -23.60 -6.56 3.07
CA ARG A 63 -22.41 -5.97 3.71
C ARG A 63 -22.16 -4.53 3.26
N LEU A 64 -22.31 -4.22 1.97
CA LEU A 64 -22.14 -2.84 1.47
C LEU A 64 -23.20 -1.90 2.07
N GLU A 65 -24.46 -2.34 2.15
CA GLU A 65 -25.54 -1.56 2.75
C GLU A 65 -25.36 -1.38 4.27
N GLN A 66 -24.82 -2.37 4.97
CA GLN A 66 -24.46 -2.22 6.39
C GLN A 66 -23.35 -1.17 6.57
N LEU A 67 -22.30 -1.20 5.75
CA LEU A 67 -21.22 -0.20 5.80
C LEU A 67 -21.72 1.21 5.45
N ARG A 68 -22.57 1.34 4.43
CA ARG A 68 -23.21 2.62 4.10
C ARG A 68 -24.04 3.15 5.26
N ARG A 69 -24.85 2.31 5.91
CA ARG A 69 -25.64 2.68 7.09
C ARG A 69 -24.77 3.06 8.29
N ALA A 70 -23.58 2.46 8.42
CA ALA A 70 -22.59 2.81 9.42
C ALA A 70 -21.84 4.14 9.13
N GLY A 71 -22.11 4.80 8.01
CA GLY A 71 -21.54 6.11 7.66
C GLY A 71 -20.38 6.06 6.67
N LEU A 72 -19.99 4.88 6.17
CA LEU A 72 -18.97 4.77 5.12
C LEU A 72 -19.43 5.50 3.85
N LYS A 73 -18.57 6.36 3.28
CA LYS A 73 -18.93 7.18 2.12
C LYS A 73 -18.65 6.53 0.78
N GLY A 74 -17.68 5.62 0.69
CA GLY A 74 -17.34 4.96 -0.56
C GLY A 74 -16.49 3.70 -0.42
N ILE A 75 -16.00 3.23 -1.57
CA ILE A 75 -15.24 1.99 -1.68
C ILE A 75 -14.25 2.08 -2.85
N MET A 76 -13.06 1.54 -2.65
CA MET A 76 -12.07 1.31 -3.70
C MET A 76 -11.89 -0.18 -3.96
N ILE A 77 -12.06 -0.57 -5.21
CA ILE A 77 -12.00 -1.97 -5.65
C ILE A 77 -10.70 -2.16 -6.43
N SER A 78 -9.84 -3.02 -5.93
CA SER A 78 -8.55 -3.32 -6.57
C SER A 78 -8.70 -4.39 -7.63
N VAL A 79 -8.27 -4.08 -8.86
CA VAL A 79 -8.35 -4.99 -10.00
C VAL A 79 -6.96 -5.19 -10.59
N ASN A 80 -6.37 -6.37 -10.39
CA ASN A 80 -5.05 -6.67 -10.92
C ASN A 80 -4.90 -8.18 -11.18
N PRO A 81 -3.91 -8.58 -12.00
CA PRO A 81 -3.75 -9.97 -12.39
C PRO A 81 -3.25 -10.87 -11.24
N PHE A 82 -2.66 -10.29 -10.19
CA PHE A 82 -2.27 -11.02 -8.99
C PHE A 82 -3.48 -11.43 -8.14
N TYR A 83 -4.59 -10.68 -8.18
CA TYR A 83 -5.84 -11.06 -7.52
C TYR A 83 -6.61 -12.12 -8.30
N VAL A 84 -6.72 -11.97 -9.63
CA VAL A 84 -7.53 -12.88 -10.46
C VAL A 84 -6.99 -14.31 -10.47
N GLU A 85 -5.72 -14.51 -10.13
CA GLU A 85 -5.16 -15.84 -9.88
C GLU A 85 -5.85 -16.58 -8.71
N TYR A 86 -6.25 -15.85 -7.68
CA TYR A 86 -6.81 -16.43 -6.46
C TYR A 86 -8.32 -16.18 -6.30
N ILE A 87 -8.84 -15.12 -6.92
CA ILE A 87 -10.22 -14.63 -6.78
C ILE A 87 -10.90 -14.65 -8.15
N PRO A 88 -12.03 -15.37 -8.31
CA PRO A 88 -12.76 -15.38 -9.58
C PRO A 88 -13.15 -13.96 -10.01
N PHE A 89 -12.92 -13.61 -11.28
CA PHE A 89 -13.16 -12.26 -11.79
C PHE A 89 -14.63 -11.80 -11.61
N GLU A 90 -15.57 -12.74 -11.63
CA GLU A 90 -17.00 -12.48 -11.40
C GLU A 90 -17.26 -11.87 -10.02
N ARG A 91 -16.40 -12.12 -9.02
CA ARG A 91 -16.50 -11.48 -7.69
C ARG A 91 -16.19 -9.99 -7.77
N THR A 92 -15.15 -9.62 -8.52
CA THR A 92 -14.79 -8.23 -8.79
C THR A 92 -15.91 -7.53 -9.56
N GLU A 93 -16.44 -8.16 -10.61
CA GLU A 93 -17.56 -7.59 -11.39
C GLU A 93 -18.81 -7.38 -10.53
N ARG A 94 -19.16 -8.37 -9.71
CA ARG A 94 -20.26 -8.27 -8.76
C ARG A 94 -20.05 -7.13 -7.76
N CYS A 95 -18.85 -7.03 -7.19
CA CYS A 95 -18.53 -5.97 -6.25
C CYS A 95 -18.70 -4.59 -6.90
N ILE A 96 -18.17 -4.39 -8.11
CA ILE A 96 -18.28 -3.13 -8.85
C ILE A 96 -19.76 -2.78 -9.09
N ARG A 97 -20.53 -3.71 -9.67
CA ARG A 97 -21.93 -3.47 -9.99
C ARG A 97 -22.76 -3.09 -8.77
N ILE A 98 -22.69 -3.89 -7.70
CA ILE A 98 -23.49 -3.63 -6.49
C ILE A 98 -22.98 -2.39 -5.75
N SER A 99 -21.67 -2.14 -5.74
CA SER A 99 -21.12 -0.93 -5.15
C SER A 99 -21.60 0.33 -5.88
N LEU A 100 -21.77 0.30 -7.20
CA LEU A 100 -22.31 1.44 -7.96
C LEU A 100 -23.77 1.72 -7.57
N GLU A 101 -24.55 0.69 -7.24
CA GLU A 101 -25.92 0.86 -6.74
C GLU A 101 -25.95 1.42 -5.31
N VAL A 102 -25.00 1.00 -4.45
CA VAL A 102 -24.97 1.39 -3.03
C VAL A 102 -24.28 2.74 -2.79
N PHE A 103 -23.11 2.98 -3.39
CA PHE A 103 -22.26 4.15 -3.16
C PHE A 103 -22.23 5.13 -4.35
N GLY A 104 -22.83 4.77 -5.49
CA GLY A 104 -22.91 5.64 -6.67
C GLY A 104 -21.52 6.07 -7.16
N SER A 105 -21.33 7.37 -7.31
CA SER A 105 -20.09 7.97 -7.79
C SER A 105 -18.91 7.94 -6.80
N ASN A 106 -19.09 7.37 -5.61
CA ASN A 106 -18.00 7.16 -4.64
C ASN A 106 -17.34 5.79 -4.77
N VAL A 107 -17.65 5.05 -5.83
CA VAL A 107 -16.94 3.82 -6.21
C VAL A 107 -15.71 4.18 -7.02
N MET A 108 -14.56 3.69 -6.58
CA MET A 108 -13.28 3.84 -7.25
C MET A 108 -12.80 2.46 -7.70
N ILE A 109 -12.29 2.35 -8.93
CA ILE A 109 -11.68 1.11 -9.42
C ILE A 109 -10.19 1.38 -9.58
N TYR A 110 -9.41 0.82 -8.67
CA TYR A 110 -7.95 0.92 -8.73
C TYR A 110 -7.44 0.03 -9.87
N GLN A 111 -6.55 0.59 -10.70
CA GLN A 111 -6.07 -0.02 -11.94
C GLN A 111 -7.20 -0.38 -12.94
N MET A 112 -8.07 0.60 -13.22
CA MET A 112 -9.16 0.50 -14.20
C MET A 112 -8.77 -0.11 -15.55
N GLU A 113 -7.54 0.07 -16.01
CA GLU A 113 -7.09 -0.51 -17.29
C GLU A 113 -7.08 -2.05 -17.25
N PHE A 114 -6.70 -2.66 -16.13
CA PHE A 114 -6.83 -4.11 -15.96
C PHE A 114 -8.29 -4.55 -15.99
N TYR A 115 -9.19 -3.81 -15.32
CA TYR A 115 -10.62 -4.12 -15.40
C TYR A 115 -11.13 -4.13 -16.84
N ARG A 116 -10.83 -3.09 -17.62
CA ARG A 116 -11.19 -3.00 -19.05
C ARG A 116 -10.56 -4.11 -19.88
N GLN A 117 -9.30 -4.43 -19.62
CA GLN A 117 -8.60 -5.51 -20.31
C GLN A 117 -9.21 -6.87 -20.00
N PHE A 118 -9.51 -7.18 -18.72
CA PHE A 118 -10.11 -8.44 -18.32
C PHE A 118 -11.50 -8.62 -18.95
N LYS A 119 -12.29 -7.54 -19.02
CA LYS A 119 -13.56 -7.53 -19.75
C LYS A 119 -13.39 -7.80 -21.24
N ARG A 120 -12.41 -7.17 -21.91
CA ARG A 120 -12.12 -7.39 -23.33
C ARG A 120 -11.66 -8.83 -23.62
N LEU A 121 -10.84 -9.39 -22.73
CA LEU A 121 -10.36 -10.77 -22.80
C LEU A 121 -11.43 -11.80 -22.42
N GLY A 122 -12.57 -11.37 -21.88
CA GLY A 122 -13.64 -12.26 -21.43
C GLY A 122 -13.16 -13.22 -20.34
N LEU A 123 -12.33 -12.75 -19.40
CA LEU A 123 -11.82 -13.59 -18.32
C LEU A 123 -12.98 -14.17 -17.50
N GLN A 124 -12.86 -15.44 -17.14
CA GLN A 124 -13.83 -16.16 -16.31
C GLN A 124 -13.09 -16.96 -15.25
N GLY A 125 -13.68 -17.05 -14.08
CA GLY A 125 -13.12 -17.75 -12.94
C GLY A 125 -11.78 -17.17 -12.50
N LYS A 126 -10.94 -18.04 -11.95
CA LYS A 126 -9.56 -17.73 -11.60
C LYS A 126 -8.67 -17.89 -12.82
N VAL A 127 -7.74 -16.96 -13.01
CA VAL A 127 -6.80 -16.98 -14.14
C VAL A 127 -5.39 -16.89 -13.60
N PRO A 128 -4.58 -17.97 -13.70
CA PRO A 128 -3.17 -17.93 -13.30
C PRO A 128 -2.42 -16.77 -13.98
N PHE A 129 -1.49 -16.14 -13.28
CA PHE A 129 -0.75 -14.99 -13.78
C PHE A 129 -0.12 -15.27 -15.16
N GLU A 130 0.52 -16.42 -15.33
CA GLU A 130 1.17 -16.84 -16.58
C GLU A 130 0.19 -16.99 -17.74
N ARG A 131 -1.02 -17.47 -17.44
CA ARG A 131 -2.09 -17.54 -18.45
C ARG A 131 -2.56 -16.14 -18.82
N TYR A 132 -2.69 -15.25 -17.84
CA TYR A 132 -3.02 -13.85 -18.10
C TYR A 132 -1.95 -13.17 -18.96
N LEU A 133 -0.66 -13.36 -18.68
CA LEU A 133 0.43 -12.82 -19.50
C LEU A 133 0.33 -13.28 -20.96
N ALA A 134 0.11 -14.58 -21.18
CA ALA A 134 -0.07 -15.12 -22.52
C ALA A 134 -1.27 -14.50 -23.24
N LEU A 135 -2.40 -14.30 -22.55
CA LEU A 135 -3.59 -13.65 -23.11
C LEU A 135 -3.33 -12.17 -23.41
N ALA A 136 -2.70 -11.44 -22.50
CA ALA A 136 -2.37 -10.02 -22.66
C ALA A 136 -1.45 -9.77 -23.86
N ALA A 137 -0.51 -10.69 -24.13
CA ALA A 137 0.36 -10.64 -25.29
C ALA A 137 -0.41 -10.75 -26.62
N THR A 138 -1.51 -11.52 -26.67
CA THR A 138 -2.31 -11.68 -27.91
C THR A 138 -3.04 -10.42 -28.33
N VAL A 139 -3.36 -9.52 -27.38
CA VAL A 139 -4.05 -8.25 -27.64
C VAL A 139 -3.09 -7.07 -27.81
N GLY A 140 -1.78 -7.34 -28.00
CA GLY A 140 -0.76 -6.30 -28.11
C GLY A 140 -0.64 -5.42 -26.87
N GLY A 141 -1.12 -5.91 -25.73
CA GLY A 141 -1.14 -5.16 -24.49
C GLY A 141 0.25 -5.09 -23.88
N ASN A 142 0.89 -3.93 -23.92
CA ASN A 142 1.93 -3.63 -22.94
C ASN A 142 1.27 -3.66 -21.56
N ILE A 143 1.85 -4.41 -20.61
CA ILE A 143 1.48 -4.34 -19.20
C ILE A 143 2.11 -3.05 -18.64
N ALA A 144 1.61 -1.91 -19.11
CA ALA A 144 2.00 -0.59 -18.64
C ALA A 144 1.04 -0.22 -17.52
N VAL A 145 1.38 -0.64 -16.30
CA VAL A 145 0.57 -0.34 -15.12
C VAL A 145 1.40 0.34 -14.07
N GLU A 146 0.75 1.29 -13.39
CA GLU A 146 1.23 1.89 -12.16
C GLU A 146 1.46 0.80 -11.11
N MET A 147 2.74 0.47 -10.90
CA MET A 147 3.19 -0.45 -9.88
C MET A 147 4.32 0.21 -9.12
N PHE A 148 4.13 0.34 -7.81
CA PHE A 148 5.21 0.74 -6.91
C PHE A 148 6.19 -0.44 -6.78
N LEU A 149 7.29 -0.39 -7.53
CA LEU A 149 8.42 -1.33 -7.43
C LEU A 149 9.18 -1.11 -6.12
N MET A 150 8.59 -1.58 -5.03
CA MET A 150 9.13 -1.54 -3.66
C MET A 150 8.80 -2.84 -2.91
N GLY A 151 9.45 -3.05 -1.77
CA GLY A 151 9.20 -4.22 -0.94
C GLY A 151 9.42 -5.54 -1.69
N ARG A 152 8.52 -6.50 -1.47
CA ARG A 152 8.57 -7.83 -2.11
C ARG A 152 8.39 -7.77 -3.62
N ALA A 153 7.61 -6.83 -4.13
CA ALA A 153 7.42 -6.67 -5.57
C ALA A 153 8.75 -6.36 -6.27
N ALA A 154 9.57 -5.49 -5.68
CA ALA A 154 10.89 -5.19 -6.24
C ALA A 154 11.81 -6.42 -6.25
N ARG A 155 11.81 -7.20 -5.16
CA ARG A 155 12.65 -8.39 -5.04
C ARG A 155 12.22 -9.51 -5.99
N ALA A 156 10.92 -9.81 -6.04
CA ALA A 156 10.38 -10.87 -6.89
C ALA A 156 10.50 -10.55 -8.38
N LEU A 157 10.36 -9.27 -8.76
CA LEU A 157 10.39 -8.86 -10.16
C LEU A 157 11.78 -8.48 -10.66
N LYS A 158 12.80 -8.43 -9.80
CA LYS A 158 14.18 -8.07 -10.15
C LYS A 158 14.71 -8.74 -11.44
N PRO A 159 14.47 -10.04 -11.72
CA PRO A 159 14.93 -10.69 -12.94
C PRO A 159 14.39 -10.09 -14.25
N TYR A 160 13.29 -9.33 -14.19
CA TYR A 160 12.63 -8.73 -15.34
C TYR A 160 13.00 -7.25 -15.57
N TYR A 161 13.82 -6.67 -14.69
CA TYR A 161 14.22 -5.26 -14.75
C TYR A 161 15.74 -5.10 -14.80
N HIS A 162 16.19 -4.00 -15.41
CA HIS A 162 17.60 -3.63 -15.32
C HIS A 162 17.95 -3.23 -13.90
N SER A 163 19.12 -3.68 -13.42
CA SER A 163 19.63 -3.32 -12.10
C SER A 163 20.77 -2.30 -12.22
N TYR A 164 20.81 -1.37 -11.27
CA TYR A 164 21.74 -0.24 -11.25
C TYR A 164 22.58 -0.27 -9.97
N PRO A 165 23.81 0.28 -9.98
CA PRO A 165 24.58 0.51 -8.75
C PRO A 165 23.89 1.55 -7.85
N ALA A 166 24.24 1.61 -6.56
CA ALA A 166 23.61 2.56 -5.65
C ALA A 166 23.78 4.03 -6.09
N SER A 167 24.92 4.34 -6.72
CA SER A 167 25.25 5.66 -7.24
C SER A 167 24.30 6.18 -8.31
N ALA A 168 23.55 5.31 -8.99
CA ALA A 168 22.55 5.70 -9.97
C ALA A 168 21.36 6.45 -9.33
N PHE A 169 21.12 6.26 -8.02
CA PHE A 169 19.98 6.85 -7.31
C PHE A 169 20.36 8.09 -6.48
N PHE A 170 21.59 8.59 -6.61
CA PHE A 170 22.06 9.74 -5.84
C PHE A 170 21.45 11.05 -6.35
N GLY A 171 21.04 11.92 -5.44
CA GLY A 171 20.43 13.21 -5.76
C GLY A 171 18.98 13.14 -6.25
N GLU A 172 18.42 11.94 -6.40
CA GLU A 172 17.01 11.76 -6.74
C GLU A 172 16.15 11.87 -5.46
N PRO A 173 15.14 12.75 -5.39
CA PRO A 173 14.19 12.78 -4.27
C PRO A 173 13.30 11.54 -4.25
N CYS A 174 12.62 11.29 -3.14
CA CYS A 174 11.58 10.25 -3.12
C CYS A 174 10.39 10.71 -3.97
N GLN A 175 9.77 9.78 -4.71
CA GLN A 175 8.62 10.07 -5.56
C GLN A 175 7.48 9.08 -5.24
N PRO A 176 6.39 9.52 -4.60
CA PRO A 176 6.20 10.85 -3.97
C PRO A 176 7.16 11.11 -2.78
N PRO A 177 7.28 12.38 -2.30
CA PRO A 177 8.16 12.74 -1.19
C PRO A 177 7.93 11.89 0.07
N PHE A 178 9.00 11.63 0.81
CA PHE A 178 9.00 10.78 2.01
C PHE A 178 8.06 11.34 3.09
N LEU A 179 8.25 12.60 3.49
CA LEU A 179 7.29 13.31 4.33
C LEU A 179 6.25 14.00 3.46
N ARG A 180 4.98 13.74 3.77
CA ARG A 180 3.83 14.34 3.11
C ARG A 180 2.65 14.44 4.08
N ASP A 181 1.79 15.41 3.86
CA ASP A 181 0.60 15.69 4.66
C ASP A 181 -0.61 14.81 4.27
N TRP A 182 -0.47 13.98 3.24
CA TRP A 182 -1.51 13.07 2.76
C TRP A 182 -1.03 11.62 2.68
N HIS A 183 -1.97 10.68 2.83
CA HIS A 183 -1.78 9.25 2.57
C HIS A 183 -0.61 8.63 3.36
N ASN A 184 -0.66 8.84 4.68
CA ASN A 184 0.15 8.13 5.66
C ASN A 184 -0.66 7.00 6.29
N HIS A 185 0.02 6.01 6.85
CA HIS A 185 -0.63 4.80 7.37
C HIS A 185 -0.43 4.66 8.87
N PHE A 186 -1.37 3.95 9.51
CA PHE A 186 -1.29 3.56 10.91
C PHE A 186 -1.41 2.05 10.97
N ASP A 187 -0.37 1.35 11.41
CA ASP A 187 -0.41 -0.10 11.51
C ASP A 187 -0.97 -0.58 12.86
N ASN A 188 -1.24 -1.88 12.95
CA ASN A 188 -1.73 -2.53 14.16
C ASN A 188 -0.65 -2.71 15.25
N TYR A 189 0.63 -2.46 14.94
CA TYR A 189 1.73 -2.53 15.89
C TYR A 189 1.88 -1.23 16.69
N GLY A 190 1.22 -0.15 16.27
CA GLY A 190 1.29 1.14 16.95
C GLY A 190 2.07 2.20 16.17
N ASN A 191 2.52 1.93 14.94
CA ASN A 191 3.39 2.82 14.19
C ASN A 191 2.61 3.80 13.31
N PHE A 192 2.99 5.07 13.34
CA PHE A 192 2.63 6.06 12.34
C PHE A 192 3.64 6.01 11.19
N MET A 193 3.20 5.57 10.02
CA MET A 193 4.09 5.24 8.90
C MET A 193 4.04 6.31 7.80
N PRO A 194 5.19 6.76 7.27
CA PRO A 194 5.25 7.76 6.21
C PRO A 194 4.89 7.11 4.89
N GLY A 195 3.79 7.56 4.28
CA GLY A 195 3.49 7.14 2.92
C GLY A 195 3.36 5.62 2.72
N PHE A 196 4.04 5.11 1.70
CA PHE A 196 4.11 3.67 1.37
C PHE A 196 5.34 2.97 1.97
N CYS A 197 6.08 3.65 2.87
CA CYS A 197 7.38 3.20 3.34
C CYS A 197 7.25 2.15 4.45
N GLY A 198 6.93 0.92 4.07
CA GLY A 198 6.82 -0.24 4.96
C GLY A 198 8.05 -0.45 5.85
N GLY A 199 7.81 -0.73 7.14
CA GLY A 199 8.85 -0.95 8.15
C GLY A 199 9.48 0.31 8.74
N ILE A 200 8.96 1.50 8.41
CA ILE A 200 9.43 2.76 8.99
C ILE A 200 8.33 3.35 9.88
N SER A 201 8.71 3.79 11.07
CA SER A 201 7.84 4.46 12.04
C SER A 201 8.31 5.89 12.26
N LEU A 202 7.40 6.85 12.10
CA LEU A 202 7.56 8.25 12.54
C LEU A 202 7.31 8.41 14.05
N GLY A 203 6.95 7.33 14.76
CA GLY A 203 6.59 7.34 16.18
C GLY A 203 5.29 6.57 16.44
N SER A 204 4.91 6.46 17.71
CA SER A 204 3.70 5.72 18.08
C SER A 204 2.43 6.57 17.92
N TRP A 205 1.43 6.06 17.21
CA TRP A 205 0.12 6.71 17.16
C TRP A 205 -0.65 6.64 18.49
N ARG A 206 -0.20 5.83 19.46
CA ARG A 206 -0.73 5.83 20.83
C ARG A 206 -0.38 7.12 21.59
N GLU A 207 0.66 7.81 21.15
CA GLU A 207 1.14 9.08 21.69
C GLU A 207 1.07 10.19 20.62
N LEU A 208 0.13 10.08 19.67
CA LEU A 208 0.07 10.95 18.49
C LEU A 208 0.03 12.44 18.84
N ASP A 209 -0.73 12.83 19.86
CA ASP A 209 -0.81 14.22 20.31
C ASP A 209 0.55 14.76 20.79
N ARG A 210 1.34 13.93 21.47
CA ARG A 210 2.69 14.28 21.92
C ARG A 210 3.62 14.39 20.72
N LEU A 211 3.59 13.39 19.84
CA LEU A 211 4.39 13.33 18.61
C LEU A 211 4.17 14.57 17.72
N LEU A 212 2.91 14.98 17.53
CA LEU A 212 2.57 16.15 16.70
C LEU A 212 3.02 17.48 17.32
N ARG A 213 3.08 17.58 18.66
CA ARG A 213 3.53 18.78 19.37
C ARG A 213 5.05 18.89 19.47
N GLU A 214 5.71 17.79 19.80
CA GLU A 214 7.15 17.74 20.08
C GLU A 214 7.98 17.51 18.82
N GLY A 215 7.39 16.91 17.78
CA GLY A 215 8.12 16.45 16.60
C GLY A 215 8.94 15.21 16.87
N ILE A 216 9.87 14.90 15.95
CA ILE A 216 10.75 13.73 16.01
C ILE A 216 12.17 14.22 16.29
N ASP A 217 12.83 13.69 17.32
CA ASP A 217 14.25 13.97 17.55
C ASP A 217 15.12 13.18 16.57
N LEU A 218 15.67 13.88 15.58
CA LEU A 218 16.52 13.30 14.55
C LEU A 218 17.94 12.94 15.03
N ASN A 219 18.32 13.28 16.27
CA ASN A 219 19.54 12.79 16.88
C ASN A 219 19.36 11.36 17.39
N GLU A 220 18.19 11.07 17.98
CA GLU A 220 17.82 9.74 18.44
C GLU A 220 17.34 8.82 17.31
N HIS A 221 16.93 9.39 16.17
CA HIS A 221 16.44 8.67 14.99
C HIS A 221 17.30 8.96 13.74
N PRO A 222 18.55 8.45 13.72
CA PRO A 222 19.51 8.75 12.66
C PRO A 222 19.08 8.24 11.27
N VAL A 223 18.32 7.15 11.18
CA VAL A 223 17.85 6.64 9.88
C VAL A 223 16.74 7.55 9.35
N LEU A 224 15.80 7.97 10.20
CA LEU A 224 14.79 8.96 9.79
C LEU A 224 15.43 10.27 9.34
N ARG A 225 16.48 10.73 10.02
CA ARG A 225 17.20 11.95 9.62
C ARG A 225 17.60 11.90 8.14
N HIS A 226 18.22 10.81 7.69
CA HIS A 226 18.63 10.65 6.30
C HIS A 226 17.45 10.47 5.33
N LEU A 227 16.39 9.78 5.74
CA LEU A 227 15.20 9.58 4.92
C LEU A 227 14.39 10.86 4.73
N ILE A 228 14.29 11.70 5.77
CA ILE A 228 13.59 12.99 5.74
C ILE A 228 14.32 14.00 4.85
N THR A 229 15.65 14.00 4.88
CA THR A 229 16.46 14.80 3.95
C THR A 229 16.51 14.20 2.54
N GLU A 230 15.88 13.03 2.34
CA GLU A 230 15.84 12.25 1.10
C GLU A 230 17.20 11.91 0.50
N ASP A 231 18.24 11.92 1.33
CA ASP A 231 19.62 11.70 0.94
C ASP A 231 20.00 10.22 1.09
N ILE A 232 19.74 9.46 0.03
CA ILE A 232 20.07 8.03 0.00
C ILE A 232 21.57 7.76 0.03
N ARG A 233 22.39 8.74 -0.41
CA ARG A 233 23.86 8.61 -0.34
C ARG A 233 24.30 8.69 1.11
N ALA A 234 23.81 9.66 1.87
CA ALA A 234 24.12 9.76 3.30
C ALA A 234 23.62 8.53 4.07
N LEU A 235 22.45 7.98 3.74
CA LEU A 235 21.98 6.73 4.35
C LEU A 235 22.88 5.53 3.99
N LEU A 236 23.37 5.46 2.75
CA LEU A 236 24.31 4.42 2.32
C LEU A 236 25.64 4.53 3.07
N ASP A 237 26.19 5.73 3.19
CA ASP A 237 27.44 5.97 3.93
C ASP A 237 27.26 5.63 5.42
N PHE A 238 26.12 6.01 6.02
CA PHE A 238 25.77 5.59 7.37
C PHE A 238 25.68 4.06 7.52
N ALA A 239 25.05 3.35 6.57
CA ALA A 239 25.01 1.89 6.61
C ALA A 239 26.39 1.24 6.45
N ARG A 240 27.31 1.86 5.69
CA ARG A 240 28.70 1.39 5.55
C ARG A 240 29.48 1.48 6.86
N ASP A 241 29.19 2.46 7.71
CA ASP A 241 29.77 2.55 9.06
C ASP A 241 29.35 1.34 9.92
N TYR A 242 28.22 0.72 9.60
CA TYR A 242 27.74 -0.55 10.19
C TYR A 242 28.17 -1.79 9.38
N GLY A 243 29.12 -1.65 8.46
CA GLY A 243 29.67 -2.75 7.67
C GLY A 243 28.84 -3.17 6.46
N TYR A 244 27.91 -2.33 5.99
CA TYR A 244 27.14 -2.62 4.78
C TYR A 244 28.05 -2.74 3.55
N GLN A 245 27.75 -3.75 2.73
CA GLN A 245 28.35 -3.92 1.41
C GLN A 245 27.24 -3.92 0.37
N GLU A 246 27.42 -3.13 -0.69
CA GLU A 246 26.46 -3.08 -1.77
C GLU A 246 26.30 -4.45 -2.45
N SER A 247 25.05 -4.77 -2.80
CA SER A 247 24.77 -5.99 -3.55
C SER A 247 25.44 -5.95 -4.92
N PRO A 248 26.20 -6.99 -5.32
CA PRO A 248 26.80 -7.06 -6.65
C PRO A 248 25.75 -7.18 -7.76
N GLN A 249 24.51 -7.56 -7.41
CA GLN A 249 23.39 -7.61 -8.35
C GLN A 249 22.74 -6.25 -8.59
N GLY A 250 23.17 -5.18 -7.88
CA GLY A 250 22.56 -3.85 -7.96
C GLY A 250 21.11 -3.81 -7.46
N TYR A 251 20.40 -2.74 -7.81
CA TYR A 251 19.02 -2.47 -7.37
C TYR A 251 18.18 -1.98 -8.55
N ILE A 252 16.88 -2.26 -8.52
CA ILE A 252 15.97 -1.84 -9.61
C ILE A 252 15.31 -0.49 -9.35
N SER A 253 15.36 0.01 -8.11
CA SER A 253 14.78 1.30 -7.72
C SER A 253 15.46 1.86 -6.47
N LYS A 254 15.32 3.17 -6.23
CA LYS A 254 15.74 3.82 -4.96
C LYS A 254 15.08 3.16 -3.74
N CYS A 255 13.82 2.72 -3.87
CA CYS A 255 13.10 2.05 -2.79
C CYS A 255 13.67 0.65 -2.49
N ASP A 256 14.16 -0.06 -3.51
CA ASP A 256 14.82 -1.36 -3.37
C ASP A 256 16.17 -1.22 -2.63
N LEU A 257 16.99 -0.23 -3.02
CA LEU A 257 18.21 0.15 -2.29
C LEU A 257 17.89 0.55 -0.84
N CYS A 258 16.93 1.46 -0.63
CA CYS A 258 16.54 1.93 0.70
C CYS A 258 16.11 0.77 1.63
N LEU A 259 15.37 -0.20 1.09
CA LEU A 259 15.00 -1.40 1.86
C LEU A 259 16.21 -2.27 2.20
N ASP A 260 17.16 -2.42 1.27
CA ASP A 260 18.40 -3.18 1.50
C ASP A 260 19.23 -2.58 2.65
N LEU A 261 19.41 -1.26 2.63
CA LEU A 261 20.12 -0.52 3.68
C LEU A 261 19.46 -0.70 5.04
N ARG A 262 18.12 -0.59 5.10
CA ARG A 262 17.38 -0.78 6.36
C ARG A 262 17.45 -2.21 6.88
N LEU A 263 17.37 -3.21 5.99
CA LEU A 263 17.54 -4.62 6.36
C LEU A 263 18.93 -4.91 6.94
N HIS A 264 19.96 -4.21 6.47
CA HIS A 264 21.29 -4.29 7.06
C HIS A 264 21.34 -3.59 8.43
N LEU A 265 20.87 -2.35 8.50
CA LEU A 265 20.92 -1.52 9.71
C LEU A 265 20.16 -2.17 10.88
N VAL A 266 18.96 -2.70 10.65
CA VAL A 266 18.15 -3.36 11.70
C VAL A 266 18.83 -4.61 12.29
N LYS A 267 19.75 -5.24 11.57
CA LYS A 267 20.52 -6.40 12.05
C LYS A 267 21.76 -6.02 12.85
N HIS A 268 22.31 -4.83 12.63
CA HIS A 268 23.62 -4.43 13.13
C HIS A 268 23.59 -3.23 14.09
N GLY A 269 22.41 -2.65 14.33
CA GLY A 269 22.22 -1.55 15.26
C GLY A 269 20.83 -1.57 15.87
N ASN A 270 20.60 -0.65 16.81
CA ASN A 270 19.29 -0.44 17.42
C ASN A 270 18.71 0.88 16.92
N PHE A 271 17.72 0.78 16.04
CA PHE A 271 17.07 1.92 15.39
C PHE A 271 15.55 1.83 15.62
N PRO A 272 15.00 2.53 16.62
CA PRO A 272 13.58 2.43 16.98
C PRO A 272 12.64 2.84 15.84
N GLU A 273 13.10 3.67 14.90
CA GLU A 273 12.34 4.03 13.70
C GLU A 273 12.19 2.89 12.69
N LEU A 274 12.99 1.82 12.77
CA LEU A 274 12.88 0.65 11.92
C LEU A 274 11.93 -0.37 12.56
N SER A 275 10.64 -0.04 12.53
CA SER A 275 9.57 -0.76 13.20
C SER A 275 8.38 -1.00 12.26
N PRO A 276 7.68 -2.14 12.37
CA PRO A 276 7.92 -3.23 13.33
C PRO A 276 9.05 -4.17 12.88
N LEU A 277 9.77 -4.79 13.83
CA LEU A 277 10.82 -5.78 13.52
C LEU A 277 10.30 -6.95 12.68
N ALA A 278 9.05 -7.37 12.93
CA ALA A 278 8.37 -8.42 12.16
C ALA A 278 8.32 -8.14 10.64
N PHE A 279 8.28 -6.87 10.22
CA PHE A 279 8.38 -6.51 8.80
C PHE A 279 9.74 -6.96 8.22
N TYR A 280 10.83 -6.66 8.92
CA TYR A 280 12.19 -6.98 8.48
C TYR A 280 12.49 -8.47 8.57
N GLU A 281 11.99 -9.14 9.62
CA GLU A 281 12.08 -10.59 9.76
C GLU A 281 11.43 -11.30 8.57
N GLN A 282 10.21 -10.90 8.18
CA GLN A 282 9.53 -11.48 7.03
C GLN A 282 10.28 -11.20 5.72
N MET A 283 10.76 -9.97 5.52
CA MET A 283 11.55 -9.62 4.34
C MET A 283 12.86 -10.42 4.25
N ALA A 284 13.47 -10.78 5.37
CA ALA A 284 14.67 -11.61 5.42
C ALA A 284 14.37 -13.09 5.14
N LEU A 285 13.21 -13.61 5.56
CA LEU A 285 12.76 -14.96 5.23
C LEU A 285 12.51 -15.11 3.73
N ASP A 286 11.80 -14.16 3.13
CA ASP A 286 11.45 -14.17 1.70
C ASP A 286 12.68 -14.06 0.78
N ALA A 287 13.81 -13.58 1.29
CA ALA A 287 15.08 -13.54 0.53
C ALA A 287 15.80 -14.91 0.48
N ASN A 288 15.45 -15.84 1.38
CA ASN A 288 16.04 -17.17 1.47
C ASN A 288 15.15 -18.28 0.86
N SER A 289 13.96 -17.93 0.37
CA SER A 289 12.99 -18.81 -0.28
C SER A 289 13.04 -18.70 -1.80
#